data_AF-A0A956CM97-F1
#
_entry.id   AF-A0A956CM97-F1
#
_cell.length_a   1.000
_cell.length_b   1.000
_cell.length_c   1.000
_cell.angle_alpha   90.00
_cell.angle_beta   90.00
_cell.angle_gamma   90.00
#
_symmetry.space_group_name_H-M   'P 1'
#
loop_
_entity.id
_entity.type
_entity.pdbx_description
1 polymer ?
#
loop_
_entity_poly.entity_id
_entity_poly.type
_entity_poly.pdbx_seq_one_letter_code
_entity_poly.pdbx_strand_id
1 'polypeptide(L)' 'LDERIAHGEFGTLRGWLTENLYRHGSTHRPLELVERATGKPLSTDDFVGYLRSKFGALYGIDTSTLR' A
#
# COMPACT_ATOMS: atom_id res chain seq x y z
N LEU A 1 -12.11 -4.49 -3.28
CA LEU A 1 -11.54 -3.20 -3.75
C LEU A 1 -11.06 -3.32 -5.20
N ASP A 2 -10.34 -4.40 -5.53
CA ASP A 2 -9.78 -4.66 -6.85
C ASP A 2 -10.81 -4.64 -7.99
N GLU A 3 -11.97 -5.28 -7.81
CA GLU A 3 -13.05 -5.23 -8.80
C GLU A 3 -13.52 -3.80 -9.08
N ARG A 4 -13.67 -2.98 -8.04
CA ARG A 4 -14.07 -1.58 -8.20
C ARG A 4 -13.03 -0.78 -8.97
N ILE A 5 -11.75 -1.03 -8.70
CA ILE A 5 -10.64 -0.42 -9.46
C ILE A 5 -10.67 -0.86 -10.92
N ALA A 6 -10.93 -2.14 -11.20
CA ALA A 6 -11.04 -2.65 -12.56
C ALA A 6 -12.19 -1.98 -13.36
N HIS A 7 -13.26 -1.55 -12.68
CA HIS A 7 -14.36 -0.79 -13.27
C HIS A 7 -14.15 0.74 -13.25
N GLY A 8 -12.96 1.23 -12.88
CA GLY A 8 -12.66 2.66 -12.81
C GLY A 8 -13.27 3.40 -11.61
N GLU A 9 -13.78 2.68 -10.62
CA GLU A 9 -14.42 3.25 -9.44
C GLU A 9 -13.45 3.51 -8.28
N PHE A 10 -12.73 4.63 -8.34
CA PHE A 10 -11.72 5.00 -7.33
C PHE A 10 -12.26 5.65 -6.05
N GLY A 11 -13.57 5.87 -5.94
CA GLY A 11 -14.20 6.61 -4.84
C GLY A 11 -13.86 6.07 -3.44
N THR A 12 -13.93 4.75 -3.24
CA THR A 12 -13.60 4.13 -1.94
C THR A 12 -12.13 4.30 -1.58
N LEU A 13 -11.20 4.07 -2.52
CA LEU A 13 -9.77 4.27 -2.28
C LEU A 13 -9.46 5.73 -1.95
N ARG A 14 -10.01 6.66 -2.74
CA ARG A 14 -9.85 8.09 -2.50
C ARG A 14 -10.40 8.50 -1.14
N GLY A 15 -11.58 8.02 -0.77
CA GLY A 15 -12.19 8.29 0.54
C GLY A 15 -11.30 7.83 1.69
N TRP A 16 -10.75 6.62 1.59
CA TRP A 16 -9.81 6.11 2.59
C TRP A 16 -8.53 6.94 2.67
N LEU A 17 -7.92 7.31 1.53
CA LEU A 17 -6.73 8.17 1.50
C LEU A 17 -7.01 9.56 2.08
N THR A 18 -8.19 10.12 1.81
CA THR A 18 -8.61 11.41 2.37
C THR A 18 -8.72 11.34 3.88
N GLU A 19 -9.41 10.32 4.41
CA GLU A 19 -9.63 10.18 5.86
C GLU A 19 -8.35 9.88 6.62
N ASN A 20 -7.46 9.04 6.08
CA ASN A 20 -6.31 8.53 6.84
C ASN A 20 -5.00 9.27 6.56
N LEU A 21 -4.90 10.00 5.44
CA LEU A 21 -3.66 10.67 5.03
C LEU A 21 -3.89 12.14 4.67
N TYR A 22 -4.67 12.42 3.62
CA TYR A 22 -4.68 13.75 3.00
C TYR A 22 -5.24 14.84 3.92
N ARG A 23 -6.25 14.54 4.75
CA ARG A 23 -6.83 15.55 5.65
C ARG A 23 -5.85 16.05 6.71
N HIS A 24 -4.79 15.29 7.01
CA HIS A 24 -3.83 15.62 8.07
C HIS A 24 -2.75 16.61 7.63
N GLY A 25 -2.59 16.87 6.32
CA GLY A 25 -1.58 17.80 5.80
C GLY A 25 -0.19 17.55 6.41
N SER A 26 0.39 18.57 7.05
CA SER A 26 1.67 18.49 7.76
C SER A 26 1.54 18.48 9.29
N THR A 27 0.37 18.13 9.83
CA THR A 27 0.11 18.14 11.27
C THR A 27 0.84 17.01 12.02
N HIS A 28 1.14 15.90 11.34
CA HIS A 28 1.85 14.76 11.92
C HIS A 28 3.21 14.55 11.26
N ARG A 29 4.17 14.02 12.01
CA ARG A 29 5.44 13.57 11.42
C ARG A 29 5.17 12.38 10.49
N PRO A 30 5.92 12.22 9.38
CA PRO A 30 5.64 11.18 8.39
C PRO A 30 5.55 9.77 8.97
N LEU A 31 6.49 9.39 9.84
CA LEU A 31 6.51 8.04 10.45
C LEU A 31 5.29 7.80 11.36
N GLU A 32 4.88 8.82 12.11
CA GLU A 32 3.71 8.76 12.97
C GLU A 32 2.41 8.67 12.15
N LEU A 33 2.33 9.43 11.05
CA LEU A 33 1.18 9.39 10.16
C LEU A 33 1.02 8.01 9.50
N VAL A 34 2.13 7.40 9.06
CA VAL A 34 2.13 6.04 8.53
C VAL A 34 1.62 5.06 9.58
N GLU A 35 2.16 5.09 10.79
CA GLU A 35 1.74 4.18 11.86
C GLU A 35 0.27 4.34 12.26
N ARG A 36 -0.24 5.57 12.31
CA ARG A 36 -1.67 5.85 12.53
C ARG A 36 -2.55 5.30 11.42
N ALA A 37 -2.14 5.45 10.16
CA ALA A 37 -2.94 5.06 9.01
C ALA A 37 -2.91 3.54 8.74
N THR A 38 -1.78 2.88 9.01
CA THR A 38 -1.57 1.45 8.69
C THR A 38 -1.62 0.54 9.91
N GLY A 39 -1.58 1.10 11.12
CA GLY A 39 -1.52 0.35 12.38
C GLY A 39 -0.15 -0.25 12.70
N LYS A 40 0.89 0.05 11.91
CA LYS A 40 2.26 -0.46 12.13
C LYS A 40 3.34 0.54 11.70
N PRO A 41 4.53 0.51 12.32
CA PRO A 41 5.65 1.33 11.90
C PRO A 41 6.01 1.12 10.42
N LEU A 42 6.59 2.15 9.80
CA LEU A 42 7.08 2.05 8.42
C LEU A 42 8.13 0.94 8.30
N SER A 43 7.88 -0.03 7.42
CA SER A 43 8.85 -1.07 7.06
C SER A 43 8.83 -1.32 5.55
N THR A 44 9.86 -2.02 5.06
CA THR A 44 9.96 -2.44 3.65
C THR A 44 9.16 -3.70 3.33
N ASP A 45 8.63 -4.39 4.34
CA ASP A 45 8.12 -5.76 4.20
C ASP A 45 6.92 -5.84 3.24
N ASP A 46 5.97 -4.92 3.36
CA ASP A 46 4.80 -4.87 2.47
C ASP A 46 5.22 -4.59 1.02
N PHE A 47 6.19 -3.70 0.83
CA PHE A 47 6.67 -3.32 -0.49
C PHE A 47 7.42 -4.47 -1.16
N VAL A 48 8.32 -5.14 -0.43
CA VAL A 48 9.02 -6.33 -0.92
C VAL A 48 8.03 -7.46 -1.20
N GLY A 49 7.05 -7.67 -0.32
CA GLY A 49 5.97 -8.65 -0.54
C GLY A 49 5.17 -8.37 -1.81
N TYR A 50 4.79 -7.10 -2.04
CA TYR A 50 4.14 -6.66 -3.27
C TYR A 50 4.99 -6.93 -4.51
N LEU A 51 6.28 -6.57 -4.48
CA LEU A 51 7.18 -6.80 -5.61
C LEU A 51 7.34 -8.30 -5.91
N ARG A 52 7.55 -9.13 -4.88
CA ARG A 52 7.67 -10.57 -5.05
C ARG A 52 6.42 -11.18 -5.68
N SER A 53 5.24 -10.80 -5.18
CA SER A 53 3.96 -11.25 -5.74
C SER A 53 3.77 -10.81 -7.19
N LYS A 54 3.93 -9.51 -7.46
CA LYS A 54 3.70 -8.93 -8.79
C LYS A 54 4.66 -9.46 -9.83
N PHE A 55 5.96 -9.42 -9.55
CA PHE A 55 6.98 -9.82 -10.52
C PHE A 55 7.11 -11.34 -10.63
N GLY A 56 6.86 -12.08 -9.55
CA GLY A 56 6.73 -13.54 -9.61
C GLY A 56 5.60 -13.98 -10.54
N ALA A 57 4.43 -13.35 -10.43
CA ALA A 57 3.29 -13.63 -11.30
C ALA A 57 3.53 -13.22 -12.77
N LEU A 58 4.16 -12.06 -13.01
CA LEU A 58 4.38 -11.55 -14.37
C LEU A 58 5.46 -12.32 -15.15
N TYR A 59 6.51 -12.78 -14.46
CA TYR A 59 7.69 -13.34 -15.11
C TYR A 59 7.93 -14.83 -14.79
N GLY A 60 7.06 -15.46 -13.99
CA GLY A 60 7.21 -16.87 -13.60
C GLY A 60 8.46 -17.13 -12.74
N ILE A 61 8.94 -16.11 -12.03
CA ILE A 61 10.15 -16.20 -11.21
C ILE A 61 9.76 -16.76 -9.84
N ASP A 62 10.46 -17.81 -9.40
CA ASP A 62 10.37 -18.25 -8.02
C ASP A 62 11.10 -17.27 -7.10
N THR A 63 10.31 -16.41 -6.46
CA THR A 63 10.81 -15.41 -5.53
C THR A 63 11.21 -15.97 -4.17
N SER A 64 10.99 -17.27 -3.91
CA SER A 64 11.49 -17.96 -2.71
C SER A 64 13.02 -18.09 -2.68
N THR A 65 13.66 -18.01 -3.86
CA THR A 65 15.12 -18.13 -4.01
C THR A 65 15.84 -16.78 -3.84
N LEU A 66 15.12 -15.66 -3.87
CA LEU A 66 15.68 -14.31 -3.70
C LEU A 66 15.81 -13.98 -2.21
N ARG A 67 16.98 -14.32 -1.65
CA ARG A 67 17.36 -14.01 -0.28
C ARG A 67 17.65 -12.53 -0.08
#